data_AF-A0A965Z721-F1
#
_entry.id   AF-A0A965Z721-F1
#
_cell.length_a   1.000
_cell.length_b   1.000
_cell.length_c   1.000
_cell.angle_alpha   90.00
_cell.angle_beta   90.00
_cell.angle_gamma   90.00
#
_symmetry.space_group_name_H-M   'P 1'
#
loop_
_entity.id
_entity.type
_entity.pdbx_description
1 polymer ?
#
loop_
_entity_poly.entity_id
_entity_poly.type
_entity_poly.pdbx_seq_one_letter_code
_entity_poly.pdbx_strand_id
1 'polypeptide(L)'
;VHVEDGAWIFPEMCYGSPNFMKWIEPPLYNVAAGATNRYDSTQADLETPGFALKFFSYAPLMAGANWCITAEQIRRDQGGDVAAWKIQAPYDWNGTWNAPNDVELAWHIYLAGLDSGFNYYGGLGNDDENKPGLATKRAIDKLQSFMSTRMDLDQTPPTVLKPQRFPYNPGGYTFGWFNYIPGGDTRYLKKMPSEFYVWTHAYDLNGIADGDVVLKVRLDNDGVNSLASTHNETYAGGGDVGGWISVPMTKRVLKKTRTELNTAAANGEIDYFVYDPAFWPSPQVADYYFVRVTDANVPGFRGKLLDYYIEATDGRGNVHKSDIEHVWVEHDGGQSSISPSATFDPAAPSDCAPITVNFNAATSPLATAATVNVTYHFSTNSGDWLATSMTRTDTNTFTFTFPTNMIPDNAPQLEVAFTDGENWANNGGANWKVAIRDCDAPENGVLFAPAAPDGCDPVTIRYYPTGRALATATSVFIHVGRNGWQDAISPDPAMTNAGTYWEYVYVMPTNTTIIDVVFNNGAGVWDNNGGAD
;
A
#
# COMPACT_ATOMS: atom_id res chain seq x y z
N VAL A 1 34.26 -14.56 -3.89
CA VAL A 1 34.37 -13.11 -3.66
C VAL A 1 35.21 -12.92 -2.40
N HIS A 2 36.36 -12.26 -2.51
CA HIS A 2 37.13 -11.84 -1.34
C HIS A 2 36.49 -10.53 -0.90
N VAL A 3 35.73 -10.57 0.20
CA VAL A 3 35.15 -9.37 0.81
C VAL A 3 36.25 -8.80 1.68
N GLU A 4 36.82 -7.66 1.31
CA GLU A 4 37.73 -6.95 2.20
C GLU A 4 36.98 -6.56 3.46
N ASP A 5 37.63 -6.69 4.62
CA ASP A 5 37.13 -6.13 5.86
C ASP A 5 36.98 -4.61 5.66
N GLY A 6 35.73 -4.15 5.51
CA GLY A 6 35.44 -2.72 5.48
C GLY A 6 35.99 -2.04 6.74
N ALA A 7 36.15 -0.72 6.71
CA ALA A 7 36.75 0.07 7.80
C ALA A 7 36.01 0.02 9.16
N TRP A 8 35.04 -0.87 9.35
CA TRP A 8 34.11 -0.89 10.48
C TRP A 8 34.22 -2.16 11.33
N ILE A 9 34.55 -1.97 12.60
CA ILE A 9 34.78 -3.02 13.61
C ILE A 9 33.53 -3.47 14.39
N PHE A 10 32.35 -2.91 14.11
CA PHE A 10 31.09 -3.26 14.80
C PHE A 10 29.88 -3.48 13.85
N PRO A 11 30.00 -4.30 12.79
CA PRO A 11 28.93 -4.52 11.82
C PRO A 11 27.60 -4.99 12.45
N GLU A 12 27.64 -5.63 13.62
CA GLU A 12 26.48 -6.02 14.41
C GLU A 12 25.59 -4.83 14.84
N MET A 13 26.15 -3.62 14.88
CA MET A 13 25.43 -2.40 15.23
C MET A 13 24.74 -1.72 14.03
N CYS A 14 24.78 -2.29 12.82
CA CYS A 14 24.02 -1.78 11.66
C CYS A 14 22.54 -2.17 11.68
N TYR A 15 22.03 -2.56 12.84
CA TYR A 15 20.63 -2.89 13.08
C TYR A 15 20.11 -4.07 12.24
N GLY A 16 21.03 -4.97 11.86
CA GLY A 16 20.73 -6.14 11.02
C GLY A 16 20.47 -5.80 9.55
N SER A 17 20.76 -4.56 9.11
CA SER A 17 20.59 -4.14 7.72
C SER A 17 21.92 -4.14 6.96
N PRO A 18 22.03 -4.88 5.82
CA PRO A 18 23.14 -4.80 4.90
C PRO A 18 23.17 -3.49 4.10
N ASN A 19 22.11 -2.67 4.17
CA ASN A 19 22.09 -1.32 3.60
C ASN A 19 22.65 -0.26 4.57
N PHE A 20 23.38 -0.70 5.59
CA PHE A 20 24.10 0.19 6.51
C PHE A 20 23.15 1.20 7.18
N MET A 21 21.97 0.77 7.66
CA MET A 21 20.95 1.66 8.25
C MET A 21 21.45 2.54 9.42
N LYS A 22 22.53 2.16 10.11
CA LYS A 22 23.18 3.03 11.10
C LYS A 22 23.90 4.22 10.46
N TRP A 23 24.37 4.08 9.23
CA TRP A 23 25.10 5.06 8.43
C TRP A 23 24.16 5.86 7.53
N ILE A 24 23.08 5.24 7.06
CA ILE A 24 22.07 5.86 6.21
C ILE A 24 20.73 5.71 6.92
N GLU A 25 20.59 6.44 8.02
CA GLU A 25 19.35 6.41 8.80
C GLU A 25 18.19 6.94 7.93
N PRO A 26 16.99 6.36 8.04
CA PRO A 26 15.81 6.98 7.44
C PRO A 26 15.60 8.38 8.05
N PRO A 27 14.85 9.27 7.38
CA PRO A 27 14.43 10.51 8.03
C PRO A 27 13.68 10.18 9.33
N LEU A 28 14.16 10.72 10.43
CA LEU A 28 13.61 10.48 11.78
C LEU A 28 12.91 11.73 12.26
N TYR A 29 11.72 11.57 12.81
CA TYR A 29 11.05 12.65 13.52
C TYR A 29 11.50 12.68 14.97
N ASN A 30 11.80 13.89 15.44
CA ASN A 30 12.08 14.27 16.83
C ASN A 30 11.55 13.26 17.88
N VAL A 31 12.44 12.87 18.81
CA VAL A 31 12.21 12.06 20.03
C VAL A 31 11.11 12.58 20.98
N ALA A 32 10.47 13.72 20.67
CA ALA A 32 9.42 14.34 21.45
C ALA A 32 8.27 13.36 21.69
N ALA A 33 7.82 13.33 22.94
CA ALA A 33 6.63 12.57 23.33
C ALA A 33 5.42 13.13 22.55
N GLY A 34 4.70 12.25 21.80
CA GLY A 34 3.43 12.59 21.13
C GLY A 34 3.48 12.92 19.64
N ALA A 35 4.57 12.65 18.92
CA ALA A 35 4.59 12.79 17.46
C ALA A 35 3.59 11.85 16.76
N THR A 36 2.89 12.35 15.74
CA THR A 36 1.78 11.64 15.06
C THR A 36 2.10 11.18 13.63
N ASN A 37 3.19 11.66 13.05
CA ASN A 37 3.67 11.38 11.69
C ASN A 37 4.67 10.21 11.63
N ARG A 38 4.73 9.42 12.70
CA ARG A 38 5.63 8.28 12.80
C ARG A 38 5.13 7.12 11.93
N TYR A 39 6.06 6.44 11.28
CA TYR A 39 5.79 5.16 10.67
C TYR A 39 5.55 4.12 11.77
N ASP A 40 4.30 3.70 11.90
CA ASP A 40 3.85 2.75 12.91
C ASP A 40 4.35 3.18 14.31
N SER A 41 4.91 2.27 15.10
CA SER A 41 5.45 2.54 16.43
C SER A 41 6.95 2.90 16.43
N THR A 42 7.48 3.43 15.32
CA THR A 42 8.90 3.82 15.18
C THR A 42 9.11 5.33 15.23
N GLN A 43 10.35 5.81 15.30
CA GLN A 43 10.71 7.22 15.20
C GLN A 43 10.83 7.69 13.73
N ALA A 44 10.75 6.79 12.76
CA ALA A 44 10.92 7.14 11.36
C ALA A 44 9.71 7.94 10.85
N ASP A 45 9.96 8.96 10.05
CA ASP A 45 8.94 9.75 9.35
C ASP A 45 9.38 9.93 7.90
N LEU A 46 8.76 9.14 7.02
CA LEU A 46 9.13 9.03 5.62
C LEU A 46 8.32 9.97 4.73
N GLU A 47 7.15 10.44 5.18
CA GLU A 47 6.19 11.19 4.34
C GLU A 47 6.29 12.71 4.53
N THR A 48 6.53 13.15 5.76
CA THR A 48 6.75 14.55 6.15
C THR A 48 8.18 14.76 6.60
N PRO A 49 9.16 14.35 5.77
CA PRO A 49 10.42 13.77 6.20
C PRO A 49 10.97 14.49 7.41
N GLY A 50 11.12 13.71 8.48
CA GLY A 50 11.88 14.12 9.65
C GLY A 50 13.32 14.46 9.28
N PHE A 51 14.13 14.78 10.29
CA PHE A 51 15.53 15.13 10.09
C PHE A 51 16.41 14.20 10.90
N ALA A 52 17.30 13.51 10.21
CA ALA A 52 18.46 12.86 10.81
C ALA A 52 19.72 13.43 10.18
N LEU A 53 20.78 13.63 10.99
CA LEU A 53 22.06 14.14 10.51
C LEU A 53 22.62 13.23 9.41
N LYS A 54 22.52 11.91 9.62
CA LYS A 54 23.06 10.91 8.71
C LYS A 54 22.29 10.85 7.39
N PHE A 55 20.96 10.97 7.46
CA PHE A 55 20.10 11.16 6.30
C PHE A 55 20.55 12.39 5.49
N PHE A 56 20.61 13.56 6.13
CA PHE A 56 20.95 14.80 5.44
C PHE A 56 22.38 14.83 4.88
N SER A 57 23.33 14.15 5.53
CA SER A 57 24.75 14.15 5.12
C SER A 57 24.96 13.64 3.69
N TYR A 58 24.10 12.76 3.17
CA TYR A 58 24.20 12.28 1.79
C TYR A 58 23.64 13.25 0.76
N ALA A 59 22.75 14.18 1.16
CA ALA A 59 22.15 15.14 0.24
C ALA A 59 23.18 16.05 -0.46
N PRO A 60 24.13 16.73 0.24
CA PRO A 60 25.19 17.47 -0.43
C PRO A 60 26.16 16.53 -1.17
N LEU A 61 26.42 15.32 -0.67
CA LEU A 61 27.33 14.38 -1.33
C LEU A 61 26.84 13.95 -2.71
N MET A 62 25.55 13.69 -2.87
CA MET A 62 24.98 13.35 -4.18
C MET A 62 25.10 14.53 -5.15
N ALA A 63 24.89 15.76 -4.68
CA ALA A 63 25.09 16.95 -5.49
C ALA A 63 26.57 17.15 -5.89
N GLY A 64 27.51 17.00 -4.96
CA GLY A 64 28.94 17.09 -5.21
C GLY A 64 29.46 16.03 -6.19
N ALA A 65 28.96 14.79 -6.07
CA ALA A 65 29.27 13.72 -7.01
C ALA A 65 28.80 14.08 -8.42
N ASN A 66 27.53 14.48 -8.59
CA ASN A 66 27.01 14.86 -9.91
C ASN A 66 27.86 15.97 -10.55
N TRP A 67 28.19 17.03 -9.82
CA TRP A 67 29.07 18.10 -10.32
C TRP A 67 30.45 17.60 -10.77
N CYS A 68 31.10 16.73 -9.99
CA CYS A 68 32.42 16.21 -10.34
C CYS A 68 32.35 15.26 -11.55
N ILE A 69 31.34 14.38 -11.59
CA ILE A 69 31.12 13.44 -12.70
C ILE A 69 30.80 14.22 -13.98
N THR A 70 29.92 15.23 -13.94
CA THR A 70 29.61 16.08 -15.10
C THR A 70 30.85 16.82 -15.60
N ALA A 71 31.63 17.42 -14.70
CA ALA A 71 32.86 18.11 -15.10
C ALA A 71 33.88 17.15 -15.74
N GLU A 72 34.00 15.94 -15.21
CA GLU A 72 34.84 14.88 -15.78
C GLU A 72 34.35 14.41 -17.15
N GLN A 73 33.04 14.17 -17.30
CA GLN A 73 32.43 13.82 -18.58
C GLN A 73 32.77 14.88 -19.63
N ILE A 74 32.49 16.15 -19.37
CA ILE A 74 32.76 17.24 -20.32
C ILE A 74 34.26 17.35 -20.63
N ARG A 75 35.13 17.19 -19.62
CA ARG A 75 36.58 17.24 -19.80
C ARG A 75 37.06 16.16 -20.77
N ARG A 76 36.59 14.92 -20.60
CA ARG A 76 36.94 13.78 -21.44
C ARG A 76 36.41 13.95 -22.87
N ASP A 77 35.18 14.42 -23.03
CA ASP A 77 34.56 14.65 -24.35
C ASP A 77 35.26 15.77 -25.14
N GLN A 78 35.84 16.75 -24.45
CA GLN A 78 36.69 17.79 -25.05
C GLN A 78 38.14 17.32 -25.31
N GLY A 79 38.43 16.03 -25.18
CA GLY A 79 39.75 15.43 -25.41
C GLY A 79 40.76 15.64 -24.28
N GLY A 80 40.30 16.07 -23.10
CA GLY A 80 41.12 16.15 -21.90
C GLY A 80 41.22 14.82 -21.15
N ASP A 81 42.11 14.77 -20.15
CA ASP A 81 42.29 13.61 -19.27
C ASP A 81 41.93 13.97 -17.82
N VAL A 82 41.53 12.96 -17.05
CA VAL A 82 41.30 13.00 -15.60
C VAL A 82 42.02 11.80 -14.99
N ALA A 83 43.22 12.04 -14.49
CA ALA A 83 44.12 11.02 -14.01
C ALA A 83 43.88 10.73 -12.51
N ALA A 84 43.42 9.53 -12.19
CA ALA A 84 43.12 9.10 -10.82
C ALA A 84 44.30 9.29 -9.84
N TRP A 85 45.54 9.09 -10.29
CA TRP A 85 46.72 9.28 -9.44
C TRP A 85 46.97 10.75 -9.07
N LYS A 86 46.57 11.71 -9.93
CA LYS A 86 46.64 13.15 -9.62
C LYS A 86 45.52 13.60 -8.67
N ILE A 87 44.38 12.90 -8.72
CA ILE A 87 43.30 13.05 -7.73
C ILE A 87 43.80 12.59 -6.36
N GLN A 88 44.43 11.42 -6.28
CA GLN A 88 44.96 10.90 -5.03
C GLN A 88 46.10 11.76 -4.48
N ALA A 89 47.03 12.18 -5.34
CA ALA A 89 48.25 12.89 -4.96
C ALA A 89 48.45 14.17 -5.80
N PRO A 90 47.72 15.27 -5.51
CA PRO A 90 47.98 16.58 -6.12
C PRO A 90 49.43 17.05 -5.93
N TYR A 91 49.99 16.72 -4.76
CA TYR A 91 51.41 16.78 -4.47
C TYR A 91 51.93 15.36 -4.28
N ASP A 92 53.11 15.07 -4.81
CA ASP A 92 53.84 13.83 -4.53
C ASP A 92 54.36 13.83 -3.08
N TRP A 93 54.79 12.68 -2.58
CA TRP A 93 55.26 12.49 -1.19
C TRP A 93 56.46 13.37 -0.82
N ASN A 94 57.22 13.83 -1.81
CA ASN A 94 58.34 14.75 -1.66
C ASN A 94 57.94 16.24 -1.72
N GLY A 95 56.64 16.55 -1.80
CA GLY A 95 56.10 17.91 -1.91
C GLY A 95 56.09 18.49 -3.33
N THR A 96 56.45 17.71 -4.35
CA THR A 96 56.40 18.16 -5.76
C THR A 96 54.96 18.30 -6.22
N TRP A 97 54.62 19.45 -6.81
CA TRP A 97 53.30 19.69 -7.40
C TRP A 97 53.12 18.88 -8.71
N ASN A 98 52.14 17.97 -8.76
CA ASN A 98 51.86 17.11 -9.91
C ASN A 98 50.99 17.77 -11.00
N ALA A 99 50.70 19.06 -10.84
CA ALA A 99 49.86 19.85 -11.73
C ALA A 99 48.55 19.15 -12.13
N PRO A 100 47.68 18.80 -11.15
CA PRO A 100 46.31 18.41 -11.44
C PRO A 100 45.54 19.57 -12.09
N ASN A 101 44.63 19.22 -12.99
CA ASN A 101 43.66 20.13 -13.56
C ASN A 101 42.50 20.40 -12.57
N ASP A 102 41.62 21.35 -12.92
CA ASP A 102 40.55 21.79 -12.02
C ASP A 102 39.57 20.66 -11.64
N VAL A 103 39.30 19.73 -12.57
CA VAL A 103 38.41 18.58 -12.34
C VAL A 103 39.08 17.57 -11.40
N GLU A 104 40.37 17.29 -11.59
CA GLU A 104 41.13 16.40 -10.70
C GLU A 104 41.22 16.96 -9.27
N LEU A 105 41.41 18.29 -9.13
CA LEU A 105 41.39 18.96 -7.84
C LEU A 105 40.01 18.96 -7.18
N ALA A 106 38.94 19.12 -7.96
CA ALA A 106 37.58 19.06 -7.45
C ALA A 106 37.26 17.67 -6.89
N TRP A 107 37.64 16.61 -7.61
CA TRP A 107 37.55 15.23 -7.11
C TRP A 107 38.35 15.03 -5.83
N HIS A 108 39.59 15.50 -5.76
CA HIS A 108 40.42 15.39 -4.56
C HIS A 108 39.73 15.99 -3.33
N ILE A 109 39.15 17.19 -3.50
CA ILE A 109 38.42 17.89 -2.44
C ILE A 109 37.12 17.16 -2.08
N TYR A 110 36.34 16.75 -3.08
CA TYR A 110 35.06 16.07 -2.88
C TYR A 110 35.22 14.76 -2.11
N LEU A 111 36.21 13.94 -2.48
CA LEU A 111 36.45 12.64 -1.86
C LEU A 111 36.76 12.74 -0.36
N ALA A 112 37.33 13.86 0.12
CA ALA A 112 37.52 14.09 1.54
C ALA A 112 36.18 14.19 2.32
N GLY A 113 35.09 14.55 1.65
CA GLY A 113 33.74 14.57 2.21
C GLY A 113 33.10 13.20 2.35
N LEU A 114 33.66 12.15 1.72
CA LEU A 114 33.19 10.77 1.83
C LEU A 114 33.82 10.01 3.00
N ASP A 115 34.74 10.65 3.75
CA ASP A 115 35.33 10.04 4.94
C ASP A 115 34.27 9.72 5.98
N SER A 116 34.14 8.44 6.35
CA SER A 116 33.10 7.99 7.30
C SER A 116 33.13 8.65 8.69
N GLY A 117 34.18 9.40 9.06
CA GLY A 117 34.30 10.22 10.28
C GLY A 117 33.07 11.05 10.59
N PHE A 118 32.51 11.73 9.56
CA PHE A 118 31.32 12.58 9.72
C PHE A 118 30.10 11.80 10.23
N ASN A 119 30.07 10.51 9.95
CA ASN A 119 28.95 9.63 10.23
C ASN A 119 29.18 8.78 11.50
N TYR A 120 30.45 8.60 11.92
CA TYR A 120 30.84 7.96 13.19
C TYR A 120 30.52 8.85 14.40
N TYR A 121 30.89 10.13 14.31
CA TYR A 121 30.88 11.08 15.43
C TYR A 121 29.82 12.18 15.30
N GLY A 122 29.12 12.21 14.16
CA GLY A 122 28.04 13.16 13.90
C GLY A 122 26.95 13.12 14.96
N GLY A 123 26.52 14.31 15.40
CA GLY A 123 25.42 14.48 16.34
C GLY A 123 25.80 15.05 17.71
N LEU A 124 27.10 15.27 17.97
CA LEU A 124 27.63 15.87 19.21
C LEU A 124 28.40 17.19 18.98
N GLY A 125 28.15 17.88 17.87
CA GLY A 125 28.67 19.24 17.64
C GLY A 125 30.15 19.37 17.31
N ASN A 126 30.81 18.30 16.90
CA ASN A 126 32.24 18.29 16.51
C ASN A 126 32.45 18.62 15.03
N ASP A 127 31.65 19.51 14.44
CA ASP A 127 31.64 19.93 13.03
C ASP A 127 31.38 18.87 11.95
N ASP A 128 31.18 17.61 12.35
CA ASP A 128 30.92 16.48 11.47
C ASP A 128 29.72 16.69 10.52
N GLU A 129 28.68 17.37 10.97
CA GLU A 129 27.51 17.73 10.14
C GLU A 129 27.86 18.64 8.95
N ASN A 130 29.00 19.33 9.02
CA ASN A 130 29.44 20.28 8.02
C ASN A 130 30.38 19.67 6.99
N LYS A 131 31.11 18.59 7.30
CA LYS A 131 32.16 18.04 6.43
C LYS A 131 31.67 17.67 5.03
N PRO A 132 30.52 16.97 4.87
CA PRO A 132 29.99 16.63 3.55
C PRO A 132 29.61 17.87 2.72
N GLY A 133 28.96 18.84 3.38
CA GLY A 133 28.59 20.11 2.77
C GLY A 133 29.82 20.95 2.39
N LEU A 134 30.84 20.99 3.26
CA LEU A 134 32.06 21.77 3.04
C LEU A 134 32.87 21.22 1.88
N ALA A 135 33.08 19.90 1.82
CA ALA A 135 33.77 19.25 0.71
C ALA A 135 33.04 19.50 -0.62
N THR A 136 31.71 19.33 -0.63
CA THR A 136 30.86 19.60 -1.80
C THR A 136 31.00 21.06 -2.25
N LYS A 137 30.82 22.01 -1.33
CA LYS A 137 30.94 23.44 -1.61
C LYS A 137 32.30 23.78 -2.21
N ARG A 138 33.39 23.27 -1.63
CA ARG A 138 34.77 23.54 -2.08
C ARG A 138 35.09 22.88 -3.42
N ALA A 139 34.56 21.69 -3.69
CA ALA A 139 34.67 21.05 -5.00
C ALA A 139 33.93 21.87 -6.08
N ILE A 140 32.71 22.31 -5.79
CA ILE A 140 31.92 23.16 -6.71
C ILE A 140 32.63 24.50 -6.95
N ASP A 141 33.12 25.18 -5.91
CA ASP A 141 33.93 26.41 -6.05
C ASP A 141 35.10 26.19 -7.00
N LYS A 142 35.80 25.05 -6.86
CA LYS A 142 36.94 24.69 -7.68
C LYS A 142 36.55 24.47 -9.15
N LEU A 143 35.35 23.95 -9.39
CA LEU A 143 34.80 23.73 -10.73
C LEU A 143 34.20 24.98 -11.37
N GLN A 144 33.89 26.05 -10.63
CA GLN A 144 33.14 27.20 -11.16
C GLN A 144 33.72 27.77 -12.46
N SER A 145 35.04 27.98 -12.50
CA SER A 145 35.70 28.51 -13.70
C SER A 145 35.57 27.56 -14.89
N PHE A 146 35.65 26.26 -14.67
CA PHE A 146 35.53 25.26 -15.72
C PHE A 146 34.08 25.14 -16.20
N MET A 147 33.11 25.07 -15.27
CA MET A 147 31.71 24.79 -15.55
C MET A 147 30.91 25.98 -16.07
N SER A 148 31.26 27.22 -15.70
CA SER A 148 30.47 28.43 -16.01
C SER A 148 30.09 28.66 -17.49
N THR A 149 30.80 28.02 -18.42
CA THR A 149 30.58 28.11 -19.88
C THR A 149 30.31 26.75 -20.53
N ARG A 150 30.09 25.71 -19.72
CA ARG A 150 30.03 24.31 -20.16
C ARG A 150 28.82 23.54 -19.63
N MET A 151 28.00 24.14 -18.76
CA MET A 151 26.80 23.47 -18.22
C MET A 151 25.84 22.99 -19.32
N ASP A 152 25.90 23.59 -20.51
CA ASP A 152 25.11 23.19 -21.67
C ASP A 152 25.57 21.89 -22.34
N LEU A 153 26.77 21.40 -22.00
CA LEU A 153 27.37 20.17 -22.54
C LEU A 153 27.13 18.93 -21.67
N ASP A 154 26.31 19.06 -20.64
CA ASP A 154 26.02 17.98 -19.70
C ASP A 154 25.30 16.81 -20.36
N GLN A 155 25.87 15.62 -20.21
CA GLN A 155 25.32 14.32 -20.61
C GLN A 155 25.32 13.31 -19.45
N THR A 156 25.60 13.79 -18.23
CA THR A 156 25.65 12.95 -17.04
C THR A 156 24.23 12.72 -16.55
N PRO A 157 23.80 11.47 -16.32
CA PRO A 157 22.49 11.20 -15.75
C PRO A 157 22.46 11.58 -14.26
N PRO A 158 21.25 11.68 -13.66
CA PRO A 158 21.12 11.98 -12.24
C PRO A 158 21.99 11.09 -11.34
N THR A 159 22.62 11.69 -10.33
CA THR A 159 23.26 10.91 -9.27
C THR A 159 22.19 10.50 -8.27
N VAL A 160 21.99 9.20 -8.11
CA VAL A 160 20.99 8.60 -7.22
C VAL A 160 21.70 7.85 -6.10
N LEU A 161 21.38 8.18 -4.84
CA LEU A 161 21.84 7.40 -3.70
C LEU A 161 21.23 5.99 -3.80
N LYS A 162 22.02 4.97 -3.47
CA LYS A 162 21.57 3.57 -3.43
C LYS A 162 20.17 3.48 -2.78
N PRO A 163 19.17 2.81 -3.40
CA PRO A 163 17.82 2.72 -2.86
C PRO A 163 17.83 2.23 -1.40
N GLN A 164 17.26 3.03 -0.51
CA GLN A 164 17.11 2.71 0.89
C GLN A 164 15.69 2.19 1.14
N ARG A 165 15.53 1.34 2.16
CA ARG A 165 14.25 0.72 2.49
C ARG A 165 13.96 0.82 3.98
N PHE A 166 12.71 1.14 4.34
CA PHE A 166 12.24 1.09 5.72
C PHE A 166 10.79 0.57 5.82
N PRO A 167 10.48 -0.42 6.68
CA PRO A 167 11.43 -1.23 7.45
C PRO A 167 12.35 -2.05 6.54
N TYR A 168 13.51 -2.46 7.06
CA TYR A 168 14.41 -3.30 6.27
C TYR A 168 13.84 -4.70 6.03
N ASN A 169 13.10 -5.26 6.99
CA ASN A 169 12.39 -6.54 6.85
C ASN A 169 10.86 -6.31 6.88
N PRO A 170 10.20 -6.00 5.75
CA PRO A 170 8.76 -5.78 5.71
C PRO A 170 7.97 -7.01 6.16
N GLY A 171 7.06 -6.83 7.12
CA GLY A 171 6.25 -7.88 7.74
C GLY A 171 7.01 -8.74 8.77
N GLY A 172 8.33 -8.62 8.80
CA GLY A 172 9.23 -9.29 9.74
C GLY A 172 9.65 -8.40 10.91
N TYR A 173 10.68 -8.83 11.64
CA TYR A 173 11.26 -8.03 12.72
C TYR A 173 12.37 -7.11 12.21
N THR A 174 12.32 -5.86 12.64
CA THR A 174 13.40 -4.88 12.46
C THR A 174 13.95 -4.50 13.82
N PHE A 175 15.28 -4.58 13.98
CA PHE A 175 15.99 -4.09 15.16
C PHE A 175 16.44 -2.65 14.92
N GLY A 176 16.63 -1.85 15.97
CA GLY A 176 17.25 -0.53 15.85
C GLY A 176 16.80 0.49 16.91
N TRP A 177 17.62 1.52 17.12
CA TRP A 177 17.36 2.57 18.11
C TRP A 177 16.13 3.41 17.76
N PHE A 178 15.87 3.61 16.47
CA PHE A 178 14.68 4.29 15.95
C PHE A 178 13.38 3.58 16.33
N ASN A 179 13.40 2.35 16.84
CA ASN A 179 12.21 1.70 17.38
C ASN A 179 11.88 2.16 18.81
N TYR A 180 12.85 2.66 19.56
CA TYR A 180 12.63 3.13 20.92
C TYR A 180 11.80 4.42 20.93
N ILE A 181 10.64 4.42 21.58
CA ILE A 181 9.82 5.63 21.75
C ILE A 181 9.88 6.08 23.21
N PRO A 182 10.48 7.25 23.52
CA PRO A 182 10.45 7.80 24.87
C PRO A 182 9.02 7.99 25.37
N GLY A 183 8.69 7.45 26.55
CA GLY A 183 7.34 7.52 27.13
C GLY A 183 6.30 6.62 26.45
N GLY A 184 6.70 5.76 25.51
CA GLY A 184 5.84 4.80 24.83
C GLY A 184 6.48 3.41 24.81
N ASP A 185 6.48 2.77 23.64
CA ASP A 185 7.11 1.46 23.45
C ASP A 185 8.64 1.58 23.32
N THR A 186 9.35 1.14 24.34
CA THR A 186 10.81 1.25 24.50
C THR A 186 11.58 0.05 23.94
N ARG A 187 10.94 -0.88 23.24
CA ARG A 187 11.62 -2.04 22.64
C ARG A 187 12.41 -1.63 21.40
N TYR A 188 13.66 -2.10 21.31
CA TYR A 188 14.51 -1.91 20.14
C TYR A 188 14.22 -2.88 18.98
N LEU A 189 13.58 -4.02 19.27
CA LEU A 189 13.18 -5.01 18.27
C LEU A 189 11.65 -4.97 18.12
N LYS A 190 11.17 -4.70 16.91
CA LYS A 190 9.72 -4.60 16.62
C LYS A 190 9.35 -5.38 15.36
N LYS A 191 8.21 -6.05 15.41
CA LYS A 191 7.58 -6.61 14.21
C LYS A 191 6.95 -5.46 13.44
N MET A 192 7.20 -5.42 12.14
CA MET A 192 6.75 -4.35 11.26
C MET A 192 5.61 -4.83 10.37
N PRO A 193 4.76 -3.93 9.85
CA PRO A 193 3.83 -4.24 8.75
C PRO A 193 4.58 -4.67 7.48
N SER A 194 3.89 -5.38 6.59
CA SER A 194 4.45 -5.77 5.28
C SER A 194 4.54 -4.60 4.31
N GLU A 195 3.72 -3.56 4.46
CA GLU A 195 3.93 -2.32 3.72
C GLU A 195 5.28 -1.71 4.11
N PHE A 196 5.92 -1.05 3.17
CA PHE A 196 7.24 -0.47 3.40
C PHE A 196 7.49 0.71 2.48
N TYR A 197 8.53 1.46 2.79
CA TYR A 197 8.99 2.59 2.01
C TYR A 197 10.28 2.25 1.30
N VAL A 198 10.37 2.68 0.04
CA VAL A 198 11.64 2.82 -0.67
C VAL A 198 11.92 4.31 -0.82
N TRP A 199 13.14 4.73 -0.54
CA TRP A 199 13.54 6.13 -0.63
C TRP A 199 14.97 6.32 -1.11
N THR A 200 15.28 7.53 -1.60
CA THR A 200 16.61 7.92 -2.06
C THR A 200 16.83 9.43 -1.98
N HIS A 201 18.08 9.86 -2.13
CA HIS A 201 18.45 11.20 -2.57
C HIS A 201 18.83 11.19 -4.04
N ALA A 202 18.29 12.12 -4.82
CA ALA A 202 18.68 12.28 -6.22
C ALA A 202 18.95 13.75 -6.56
N TYR A 203 19.99 13.98 -7.36
CA TYR A 203 20.38 15.31 -7.84
C TYR A 203 20.87 15.23 -9.28
N ASP A 204 20.53 16.25 -10.06
CA ASP A 204 21.17 16.52 -11.34
C ASP A 204 21.39 18.03 -11.50
N LEU A 205 22.50 18.40 -12.15
CA LEU A 205 22.89 19.78 -12.45
C LEU A 205 21.82 20.53 -13.26
N ASN A 206 21.11 19.86 -14.16
CA ASN A 206 20.02 20.42 -14.95
C ASN A 206 18.64 20.25 -14.29
N GLY A 207 18.62 19.71 -13.08
CA GLY A 207 17.40 19.42 -12.35
C GLY A 207 16.70 18.15 -12.82
N ILE A 208 15.85 17.64 -11.93
CA ILE A 208 14.99 16.47 -12.14
C ILE A 208 13.56 16.97 -12.00
N ALA A 209 12.73 16.78 -13.02
CA ALA A 209 11.35 17.25 -12.98
C ALA A 209 10.49 16.39 -12.03
N ASP A 210 9.40 16.96 -11.56
CA ASP A 210 8.48 16.24 -10.67
C ASP A 210 7.85 15.07 -11.44
N GLY A 211 8.00 13.86 -10.88
CA GLY A 211 7.53 12.61 -11.49
C GLY A 211 8.60 11.82 -12.25
N ASP A 212 9.78 12.40 -12.49
CA ASP A 212 10.88 11.75 -13.25
C ASP A 212 11.78 10.85 -12.41
N VAL A 213 11.44 10.67 -11.12
CA VAL A 213 12.03 9.63 -10.26
C VAL A 213 10.95 8.57 -9.99
N VAL A 214 11.23 7.35 -10.41
CA VAL A 214 10.26 6.24 -10.43
C VAL A 214 10.87 5.02 -9.78
N LEU A 215 10.15 4.41 -8.84
CA LEU A 215 10.45 3.06 -8.36
C LEU A 215 9.98 2.06 -9.41
N LYS A 216 10.89 1.19 -9.85
CA LYS A 216 10.60 0.04 -10.68
C LYS A 216 10.61 -1.18 -9.78
N VAL A 217 9.51 -1.91 -9.73
CA VAL A 217 9.35 -3.08 -8.85
C VAL A 217 8.75 -4.24 -9.64
N ARG A 218 9.20 -5.46 -9.40
CA ARG A 218 8.59 -6.67 -9.98
C ARG A 218 8.53 -7.77 -8.94
N LEU A 219 7.59 -8.68 -9.14
CA LEU A 219 7.40 -9.85 -8.30
C LEU A 219 8.20 -11.00 -8.88
N ASP A 220 8.83 -11.75 -7.99
CA ASP A 220 9.36 -13.07 -8.29
C ASP A 220 8.22 -14.10 -8.38
N ASN A 221 8.31 -15.02 -9.33
CA ASN A 221 7.24 -15.97 -9.64
C ASN A 221 7.16 -17.11 -8.62
N ASP A 222 8.30 -17.58 -8.09
CA ASP A 222 8.39 -18.77 -7.23
C ASP A 222 8.90 -18.48 -5.81
N GLY A 223 9.36 -17.25 -5.56
CA GLY A 223 9.89 -16.79 -4.29
C GLY A 223 11.39 -17.08 -4.09
N VAL A 224 12.12 -17.50 -5.12
CA VAL A 224 13.51 -17.97 -5.03
C VAL A 224 14.41 -17.20 -5.98
N ASN A 225 15.35 -16.44 -5.43
CA ASN A 225 16.49 -15.95 -6.21
C ASN A 225 17.44 -17.11 -6.51
N SER A 226 17.32 -17.67 -7.71
CA SER A 226 18.04 -18.88 -8.15
C SER A 226 19.48 -18.57 -8.55
N LEU A 227 20.44 -19.30 -7.95
CA LEU A 227 21.84 -19.26 -8.40
C LEU A 227 22.08 -19.91 -9.77
N ALA A 228 21.05 -20.52 -10.37
CA ALA A 228 21.12 -21.15 -11.70
C ALA A 228 20.75 -20.18 -12.84
N SER A 229 20.20 -19.02 -12.53
CA SER A 229 19.86 -17.97 -13.50
C SER A 229 20.44 -16.62 -13.03
N THR A 230 20.21 -15.57 -13.82
CA THR A 230 20.48 -14.18 -13.44
C THR A 230 19.25 -13.31 -13.66
N HIS A 231 18.07 -13.91 -13.57
CA HIS A 231 16.82 -13.24 -13.90
C HIS A 231 16.55 -12.11 -12.90
N ASN A 232 16.76 -12.34 -11.60
CA ASN A 232 16.59 -11.33 -10.55
C ASN A 232 17.61 -10.17 -10.65
N GLU A 233 18.83 -10.44 -11.12
CA GLU A 233 19.95 -9.46 -11.13
C GLU A 233 19.98 -8.57 -12.38
N THR A 234 19.11 -8.82 -13.36
CA THR A 234 19.13 -8.08 -14.64
C THR A 234 17.82 -7.33 -14.89
N TYR A 235 17.94 -6.13 -15.46
CA TYR A 235 16.76 -5.33 -15.85
C TYR A 235 15.90 -6.03 -16.92
N ALA A 236 16.50 -6.84 -17.79
CA ALA A 236 15.77 -7.61 -18.79
C ALA A 236 14.91 -8.72 -18.17
N GLY A 237 15.32 -9.27 -17.02
CA GLY A 237 14.62 -10.35 -16.35
C GLY A 237 14.71 -11.69 -17.09
N GLY A 238 13.69 -12.53 -16.89
CA GLY A 238 13.51 -13.81 -17.57
C GLY A 238 12.35 -14.59 -16.95
N GLY A 239 12.37 -15.92 -17.05
CA GLY A 239 11.23 -16.77 -16.65
C GLY A 239 10.91 -16.77 -15.15
N ASP A 240 11.87 -16.41 -14.30
CA ASP A 240 11.71 -16.49 -12.84
C ASP A 240 10.98 -15.25 -12.27
N VAL A 241 10.86 -14.17 -13.06
CA VAL A 241 10.36 -12.87 -12.59
C VAL A 241 9.26 -12.31 -13.50
N GLY A 242 8.38 -11.50 -12.93
CA GLY A 242 7.35 -10.76 -13.67
C GLY A 242 7.87 -9.51 -14.39
N GLY A 243 6.95 -8.78 -15.02
CA GLY A 243 7.25 -7.47 -15.61
C GLY A 243 7.44 -6.38 -14.56
N TRP A 244 8.19 -5.33 -14.92
CA TRP A 244 8.38 -4.16 -14.06
C TRP A 244 7.10 -3.31 -13.96
N ILE A 245 6.63 -3.12 -12.73
CA ILE A 245 5.63 -2.14 -12.32
C ILE A 245 6.36 -0.83 -12.05
N SER A 246 5.84 0.28 -12.59
CA SER A 246 6.40 1.63 -12.38
C SER A 246 5.55 2.38 -11.36
N VAL A 247 6.16 2.81 -10.26
CA VAL A 247 5.49 3.58 -9.21
C VAL A 247 6.19 4.92 -9.04
N PRO A 248 5.53 6.06 -9.36
CA PRO A 248 6.12 7.38 -9.20
C PRO A 248 6.55 7.64 -7.74
N MET A 249 7.75 8.21 -7.56
CA MET A 249 8.22 8.59 -6.24
C MET A 249 7.81 10.03 -5.92
N THR A 250 7.39 10.26 -4.69
CA THR A 250 7.04 11.57 -4.17
C THR A 250 8.30 12.33 -3.81
N LYS A 251 8.47 13.52 -4.39
CA LYS A 251 9.56 14.45 -4.09
C LYS A 251 9.28 15.26 -2.82
N ARG A 252 10.34 15.51 -2.05
CA ARG A 252 10.40 16.53 -0.99
C ARG A 252 11.70 17.30 -1.11
N VAL A 253 11.56 18.61 -1.20
CA VAL A 253 12.70 19.53 -1.18
C VAL A 253 13.22 19.62 0.24
N LEU A 254 14.53 19.42 0.41
CA LEU A 254 15.17 19.53 1.71
C LEU A 254 15.52 20.98 2.05
N LYS A 255 15.51 21.26 3.36
CA LYS A 255 16.02 22.51 3.92
C LYS A 255 17.50 22.68 3.57
N LYS A 256 17.93 23.89 3.28
CA LYS A 256 19.32 24.15 2.85
C LYS A 256 19.90 25.47 3.34
N THR A 257 19.29 26.07 4.37
CA THR A 257 19.87 27.19 5.10
C THR A 257 20.26 26.75 6.50
N ARG A 258 21.31 27.36 7.06
CA ARG A 258 21.76 27.13 8.44
C ARG A 258 20.60 27.19 9.44
N THR A 259 19.77 28.24 9.37
CA THR A 259 18.63 28.43 10.28
C THR A 259 17.65 27.26 10.21
N GLU A 260 17.23 26.86 9.01
CA GLU A 260 16.26 25.79 8.82
C GLU A 260 16.82 24.43 9.22
N LEU A 261 18.09 24.16 8.91
CA LEU A 261 18.78 22.92 9.25
C LEU A 261 19.01 22.79 10.75
N ASN A 262 19.51 23.83 11.42
CA ASN A 262 19.66 23.84 12.88
C ASN A 262 18.30 23.67 13.57
N THR A 263 17.25 24.31 13.06
CA THR A 263 15.88 24.12 13.56
C THR A 263 15.40 22.68 13.37
N ALA A 264 15.71 22.05 12.23
CA ALA A 264 15.33 20.67 11.95
C ALA A 264 16.09 19.66 12.82
N ALA A 265 17.39 19.89 13.03
CA ALA A 265 18.25 19.07 13.87
C ALA A 265 17.82 19.10 15.35
N ALA A 266 17.25 20.23 15.80
CA ALA A 266 16.74 20.42 17.17
C ALA A 266 17.74 20.00 18.25
N ASN A 267 19.04 20.23 18.00
CA ASN A 267 20.13 19.89 18.89
C ASN A 267 21.06 21.10 19.02
N GLY A 268 21.20 21.61 20.25
CA GLY A 268 22.00 22.81 20.53
C GLY A 268 23.50 22.62 20.36
N GLU A 269 23.97 21.39 20.18
CA GLU A 269 25.37 21.08 19.88
C GLU A 269 25.67 21.18 18.37
N ILE A 270 24.66 21.09 17.50
CA ILE A 270 24.84 21.03 16.04
C ILE A 270 24.74 22.44 15.43
N ASP A 271 25.64 22.76 14.49
CA ASP A 271 25.59 24.01 13.75
C ASP A 271 26.01 23.87 12.29
N TYR A 272 25.05 23.92 11.36
CA TYR A 272 25.23 23.85 9.91
C TYR A 272 25.79 25.16 9.31
N PHE A 273 26.89 25.69 9.84
CA PHE A 273 27.47 26.97 9.43
C PHE A 273 27.85 27.03 7.94
N VAL A 274 28.15 25.89 7.31
CA VAL A 274 28.46 25.83 5.87
C VAL A 274 27.27 26.28 5.01
N TYR A 275 26.05 26.13 5.52
CA TYR A 275 24.81 26.53 4.85
C TYR A 275 24.37 27.94 5.24
N ASP A 276 25.25 28.74 5.86
CA ASP A 276 25.03 30.16 6.05
C ASP A 276 25.05 30.85 4.67
N PRO A 277 24.01 31.62 4.29
CA PRO A 277 23.99 32.33 3.01
C PRO A 277 25.20 33.26 2.79
N ALA A 278 25.87 33.72 3.86
CA ALA A 278 27.09 34.51 3.75
C ALA A 278 28.31 33.66 3.33
N PHE A 279 28.32 32.36 3.61
CA PHE A 279 29.39 31.44 3.24
C PHE A 279 29.10 30.67 1.95
N TRP A 280 27.86 30.24 1.77
CA TRP A 280 27.38 29.54 0.58
C TRP A 280 26.01 30.09 0.14
N PRO A 281 25.99 31.09 -0.78
CA PRO A 281 24.76 31.77 -1.18
C PRO A 281 23.74 30.88 -1.91
N SER A 282 24.19 29.80 -2.55
CA SER A 282 23.33 28.90 -3.31
C SER A 282 23.75 27.44 -3.10
N PRO A 283 23.43 26.85 -1.93
CA PRO A 283 23.79 25.48 -1.62
C PRO A 283 23.20 24.49 -2.60
N GLN A 284 24.02 23.55 -3.03
CA GLN A 284 23.62 22.42 -3.87
C GLN A 284 23.42 21.21 -2.96
N VAL A 285 22.18 20.72 -2.92
CA VAL A 285 21.76 19.55 -2.13
C VAL A 285 20.77 18.75 -2.95
N ALA A 286 20.87 17.43 -2.87
CA ALA A 286 19.90 16.53 -3.47
C ALA A 286 18.54 16.61 -2.77
N ASP A 287 17.48 16.41 -3.54
CA ASP A 287 16.13 16.27 -3.00
C ASP A 287 15.91 14.85 -2.47
N TYR A 288 14.90 14.69 -1.62
CA TYR A 288 14.47 13.39 -1.11
C TYR A 288 13.28 12.87 -1.92
N TYR A 289 13.36 11.61 -2.34
CA TYR A 289 12.30 10.93 -3.08
C TYR A 289 11.91 9.68 -2.32
N PHE A 290 10.61 9.43 -2.17
CA PHE A 290 10.12 8.23 -1.49
C PHE A 290 8.84 7.70 -2.11
N VAL A 291 8.56 6.43 -1.86
CA VAL A 291 7.29 5.80 -2.17
C VAL A 291 6.95 4.77 -1.10
N ARG A 292 5.69 4.72 -0.70
CA ARG A 292 5.14 3.64 0.12
C ARG A 292 4.65 2.53 -0.81
N VAL A 293 5.18 1.32 -0.67
CA VAL A 293 4.70 0.12 -1.36
C VAL A 293 3.50 -0.42 -0.61
N THR A 294 2.36 -0.49 -1.31
CA THR A 294 1.08 -0.97 -0.80
C THR A 294 0.37 -1.81 -1.86
N ASP A 295 -0.71 -2.48 -1.49
CA ASP A 295 -1.51 -3.27 -2.42
C ASP A 295 -2.16 -2.44 -3.53
N ALA A 296 -2.31 -1.13 -3.33
CA ALA A 296 -2.87 -0.24 -4.33
C ALA A 296 -1.90 0.05 -5.48
N ASN A 297 -0.58 0.04 -5.24
CA ASN A 297 0.42 0.38 -6.27
C ASN A 297 1.32 -0.80 -6.66
N VAL A 298 1.42 -1.84 -5.83
CA VAL A 298 2.09 -3.11 -6.14
C VAL A 298 1.18 -4.25 -5.68
N PRO A 299 0.14 -4.62 -6.44
CA PRO A 299 -0.79 -5.67 -6.04
C PRO A 299 -0.10 -7.03 -5.84
N GLY A 300 -0.47 -7.75 -4.78
CA GLY A 300 0.02 -9.11 -4.52
C GLY A 300 1.47 -9.20 -4.01
N PHE A 301 2.02 -8.11 -3.48
CA PHE A 301 3.43 -8.03 -3.08
C PHE A 301 3.76 -8.75 -1.76
N ARG A 302 2.77 -9.05 -0.90
CA ARG A 302 3.03 -9.75 0.37
C ARG A 302 3.19 -11.24 0.17
N GLY A 303 4.06 -11.87 0.94
CA GLY A 303 4.42 -13.28 0.79
C GLY A 303 5.21 -13.55 -0.50
N LYS A 304 5.95 -12.55 -1.00
CA LYS A 304 6.70 -12.61 -2.25
C LYS A 304 8.12 -12.08 -2.08
N LEU A 305 9.02 -12.62 -2.90
CA LEU A 305 10.29 -11.99 -3.20
C LEU A 305 10.03 -10.90 -4.24
N LEU A 306 10.56 -9.71 -4.00
CA LEU A 306 10.49 -8.57 -4.92
C LEU A 306 11.90 -8.18 -5.33
N ASP A 307 12.04 -7.79 -6.60
CA ASP A 307 13.17 -7.03 -7.08
C ASP A 307 12.73 -5.58 -7.31
N TYR A 308 13.60 -4.62 -7.01
CA TYR A 308 13.30 -3.21 -7.27
C TYR A 308 14.55 -2.38 -7.55
N TYR A 309 14.39 -1.32 -8.34
CA TYR A 309 15.43 -0.32 -8.59
C TYR A 309 14.79 1.07 -8.78
N ILE A 310 15.58 2.12 -8.71
CA ILE A 310 15.13 3.49 -8.97
C ILE A 310 15.64 3.95 -10.33
N GLU A 311 14.72 4.47 -11.13
CA GLU A 311 15.00 5.12 -12.41
C GLU A 311 14.80 6.63 -12.24
N ALA A 312 15.79 7.44 -12.60
CA ALA A 312 15.73 8.89 -12.52
C ALA A 312 16.13 9.51 -13.87
N THR A 313 15.35 10.48 -14.33
CA THR A 313 15.61 11.21 -15.60
C THR A 313 15.82 12.69 -15.33
N ASP A 314 16.85 13.29 -15.92
CA ASP A 314 17.10 14.74 -15.79
C ASP A 314 16.32 15.57 -16.82
N GLY A 315 16.42 16.90 -16.72
CA GLY A 315 15.81 17.85 -17.66
C GLY A 315 16.37 17.79 -19.10
N ARG A 316 17.40 16.98 -19.37
CA ARG A 316 18.01 16.75 -20.69
C ARG A 316 17.67 15.38 -21.27
N GLY A 317 16.99 14.52 -20.51
CA GLY A 317 16.64 13.16 -20.91
C GLY A 317 17.74 12.12 -20.62
N ASN A 318 18.77 12.45 -19.85
CA ASN A 318 19.74 11.47 -19.37
C ASN A 318 19.09 10.62 -18.27
N VAL A 319 19.25 9.30 -18.36
CA VAL A 319 18.57 8.34 -17.47
C VAL A 319 19.59 7.60 -16.61
N HIS A 320 19.40 7.63 -15.30
CA HIS A 320 20.08 6.76 -14.35
C HIS A 320 19.17 5.59 -13.96
N LYS A 321 19.73 4.38 -13.91
CA LYS A 321 19.11 3.21 -13.26
C LYS A 321 20.03 2.76 -12.14
N SER A 322 19.52 2.74 -10.91
CA SER A 322 20.27 2.20 -9.78
C SER A 322 20.46 0.70 -9.91
N ASP A 323 21.40 0.14 -9.14
CA ASP A 323 21.46 -1.30 -8.92
C ASP A 323 20.10 -1.86 -8.46
N ILE A 324 19.85 -3.11 -8.81
CA ILE A 324 18.66 -3.85 -8.39
C ILE A 324 18.85 -4.33 -6.95
N GLU A 325 17.87 -4.04 -6.11
CA GLU A 325 17.75 -4.52 -4.74
C GLU A 325 16.69 -5.60 -4.64
N HIS A 326 16.81 -6.45 -3.61
CA HIS A 326 15.89 -7.57 -3.37
C HIS A 326 15.27 -7.50 -1.98
N VAL A 327 14.03 -8.00 -1.86
CA VAL A 327 13.36 -8.13 -0.55
C VAL A 327 12.34 -9.25 -0.54
N TRP A 328 12.44 -10.12 0.46
CA TRP A 328 11.30 -10.94 0.85
C TRP A 328 10.36 -10.12 1.71
N VAL A 329 9.10 -10.02 1.30
CA VAL A 329 8.03 -9.35 2.04
C VAL A 329 7.18 -10.42 2.72
N GLU A 330 7.17 -10.45 4.04
CA GLU A 330 6.32 -11.40 4.77
C GLU A 330 4.84 -11.11 4.54
N HIS A 331 3.98 -12.10 4.74
CA HIS A 331 2.54 -11.89 4.77
C HIS A 331 2.08 -11.62 6.22
N ASP A 332 1.89 -10.35 6.58
CA ASP A 332 1.48 -9.95 7.93
C ASP A 332 0.01 -10.19 8.27
N GLY A 333 -0.78 -10.67 7.30
CA GLY A 333 -2.23 -10.86 7.43
C GLY A 333 -3.05 -9.65 6.95
N GLY A 334 -2.38 -8.59 6.46
CA GLY A 334 -2.99 -7.48 5.75
C GLY A 334 -3.44 -7.84 4.33
N GLN A 335 -3.89 -6.86 3.56
CA GLN A 335 -4.49 -7.09 2.24
C GLN A 335 -3.41 -7.46 1.18
N SER A 336 -3.74 -8.25 0.16
CA SER A 336 -2.82 -8.66 -0.92
C SER A 336 -3.54 -8.86 -2.26
N SER A 337 -4.60 -8.06 -2.52
CA SER A 337 -5.65 -8.32 -3.52
C SER A 337 -5.15 -9.07 -4.76
N ILE A 338 -5.67 -10.25 -5.07
CA ILE A 338 -7.11 -10.61 -5.03
C ILE A 338 -7.28 -12.02 -4.44
N SER A 339 -7.99 -12.22 -3.32
CA SER A 339 -8.54 -13.55 -3.00
C SER A 339 -9.70 -13.86 -3.95
N PRO A 340 -9.93 -15.13 -4.34
CA PRO A 340 -11.06 -15.45 -5.21
C PRO A 340 -12.36 -14.90 -4.63
N SER A 341 -13.18 -14.28 -5.46
CA SER A 341 -14.41 -13.63 -5.00
C SER A 341 -15.55 -13.82 -5.98
N ALA A 342 -16.79 -13.81 -5.48
CA ALA A 342 -17.98 -13.82 -6.31
C ALA A 342 -18.91 -12.67 -5.94
N THR A 343 -19.48 -12.01 -6.94
CA THR A 343 -20.51 -10.98 -6.78
C THR A 343 -21.79 -11.36 -7.50
N PHE A 344 -22.91 -10.84 -7.00
CA PHE A 344 -24.25 -11.08 -7.51
C PHE A 344 -24.85 -9.76 -8.03
N ASP A 345 -25.47 -9.79 -9.20
CA ASP A 345 -26.14 -8.66 -9.81
C ASP A 345 -27.56 -9.06 -10.26
N PRO A 346 -28.62 -8.46 -9.70
CA PRO A 346 -28.58 -7.41 -8.67
C PRO A 346 -28.04 -7.92 -7.32
N ALA A 347 -27.47 -7.02 -6.53
CA ALA A 347 -26.90 -7.34 -5.21
C ALA A 347 -27.97 -7.82 -4.19
N ALA A 348 -29.23 -7.47 -4.42
CA ALA A 348 -30.40 -7.95 -3.69
C ALA A 348 -31.40 -8.56 -4.71
N PRO A 349 -31.21 -9.82 -5.12
CA PRO A 349 -32.01 -10.45 -6.15
C PRO A 349 -33.40 -10.87 -5.68
N SER A 350 -34.31 -11.02 -6.65
CA SER A 350 -35.62 -11.63 -6.48
C SER A 350 -35.83 -12.77 -7.46
N ASP A 351 -36.72 -13.70 -7.16
CA ASP A 351 -37.06 -14.85 -8.02
C ASP A 351 -37.78 -14.49 -9.34
N CYS A 352 -38.31 -13.27 -9.47
CA CYS A 352 -38.85 -12.77 -10.74
C CYS A 352 -37.82 -12.21 -11.75
N ALA A 353 -36.53 -12.11 -11.40
CA ALA A 353 -35.53 -11.43 -12.24
C ALA A 353 -34.25 -12.27 -12.41
N PRO A 354 -33.52 -12.14 -13.53
CA PRO A 354 -32.26 -12.83 -13.71
C PRO A 354 -31.23 -12.44 -12.64
N ILE A 355 -30.35 -13.37 -12.27
CA ILE A 355 -29.24 -13.15 -11.33
C ILE A 355 -27.93 -13.42 -12.06
N THR A 356 -27.06 -12.44 -12.16
CA THR A 356 -25.72 -12.60 -12.73
C THR A 356 -24.70 -12.82 -11.62
N VAL A 357 -23.92 -13.90 -11.76
CA VAL A 357 -22.78 -14.20 -10.89
C VAL A 357 -21.49 -13.90 -11.64
N ASN A 358 -20.66 -13.04 -11.07
CA ASN A 358 -19.31 -12.75 -11.56
C ASN A 358 -18.30 -13.33 -10.57
N PHE A 359 -17.55 -14.33 -11.01
CA PHE A 359 -16.46 -14.95 -10.25
C PHE A 359 -15.12 -14.39 -10.71
N ASN A 360 -14.42 -13.70 -9.81
CA ASN A 360 -13.03 -13.35 -9.99
C ASN A 360 -12.16 -14.48 -9.41
N ALA A 361 -11.56 -15.26 -10.32
CA ALA A 361 -10.70 -16.39 -10.02
C ALA A 361 -9.26 -15.98 -9.67
N ALA A 362 -8.93 -14.70 -9.55
CA ALA A 362 -7.57 -14.29 -9.29
C ALA A 362 -7.03 -14.92 -7.99
N THR A 363 -5.80 -15.42 -8.08
CA THR A 363 -5.10 -16.25 -7.06
C THR A 363 -5.77 -17.59 -6.72
N SER A 364 -6.89 -17.94 -7.36
CA SER A 364 -7.47 -19.29 -7.33
C SER A 364 -6.65 -20.24 -8.23
N PRO A 365 -6.61 -21.55 -7.92
CA PRO A 365 -6.23 -22.57 -8.90
C PRO A 365 -7.01 -22.50 -10.22
N LEU A 366 -8.20 -21.88 -10.21
CA LEU A 366 -9.06 -21.72 -11.37
C LEU A 366 -8.69 -20.54 -12.29
N ALA A 367 -7.71 -19.69 -11.92
CA ALA A 367 -7.35 -18.49 -12.69
C ALA A 367 -6.95 -18.81 -14.14
N THR A 368 -6.28 -19.94 -14.36
CA THR A 368 -5.79 -20.38 -15.67
C THR A 368 -6.68 -21.44 -16.32
N ALA A 369 -7.76 -21.85 -15.67
CA ALA A 369 -8.64 -22.89 -16.18
C ALA A 369 -9.27 -22.47 -17.52
N ALA A 370 -9.24 -23.38 -18.50
CA ALA A 370 -9.87 -23.17 -19.80
C ALA A 370 -11.40 -23.17 -19.69
N THR A 371 -11.94 -23.86 -18.69
CA THR A 371 -13.37 -23.93 -18.42
C THR A 371 -13.57 -23.93 -16.91
N VAL A 372 -14.51 -23.11 -16.45
CA VAL A 372 -14.94 -23.07 -15.05
C VAL A 372 -16.45 -23.29 -15.04
N ASN A 373 -16.90 -24.19 -14.17
CA ASN A 373 -18.30 -24.40 -13.87
C ASN A 373 -18.66 -23.68 -12.57
N VAL A 374 -19.82 -23.04 -12.55
CA VAL A 374 -20.50 -22.66 -11.31
C VAL A 374 -21.30 -23.87 -10.84
N THR A 375 -20.99 -24.33 -9.63
CA THR A 375 -21.79 -25.32 -8.90
C THR A 375 -22.72 -24.52 -7.98
N TYR A 376 -24.02 -24.76 -8.04
CA TYR A 376 -25.02 -23.90 -7.39
C TYR A 376 -26.24 -24.66 -6.87
N HIS A 377 -26.97 -24.05 -5.95
CA HIS A 377 -28.34 -24.44 -5.59
C HIS A 377 -29.14 -23.23 -5.12
N PHE A 378 -30.47 -23.32 -5.22
CA PHE A 378 -31.41 -22.25 -4.87
C PHE A 378 -32.13 -22.50 -3.53
N SER A 379 -31.50 -23.24 -2.62
CA SER A 379 -32.11 -23.72 -1.38
C SER A 379 -31.15 -23.56 -0.20
N THR A 380 -31.59 -23.96 1.00
CA THR A 380 -30.72 -24.09 2.19
C THR A 380 -30.34 -25.55 2.48
N ASN A 381 -30.68 -26.47 1.57
CA ASN A 381 -30.33 -27.89 1.69
C ASN A 381 -28.85 -28.09 1.32
N SER A 382 -28.21 -29.14 1.82
CA SER A 382 -26.80 -29.41 1.58
C SER A 382 -26.51 -30.41 0.46
N GLY A 383 -27.55 -30.94 -0.22
CA GLY A 383 -27.44 -32.11 -1.11
C GLY A 383 -28.01 -31.95 -2.51
N ASP A 384 -28.46 -30.75 -2.90
CA ASP A 384 -29.18 -30.47 -4.15
C ASP A 384 -28.40 -29.58 -5.13
N TRP A 385 -27.07 -29.75 -5.15
CA TRP A 385 -26.18 -29.01 -6.04
C TRP A 385 -26.35 -29.39 -7.52
N LEU A 386 -26.42 -28.37 -8.36
CA LEU A 386 -26.36 -28.45 -9.82
C LEU A 386 -25.06 -27.79 -10.30
N ALA A 387 -24.69 -27.99 -11.57
CA ALA A 387 -23.53 -27.32 -12.15
C ALA A 387 -23.79 -26.90 -13.59
N THR A 388 -23.25 -25.75 -13.98
CA THR A 388 -23.28 -25.23 -15.36
C THR A 388 -22.00 -24.47 -15.67
N SER A 389 -21.66 -24.39 -16.96
CA SER A 389 -20.43 -23.73 -17.41
C SER A 389 -20.57 -22.20 -17.41
N MET A 390 -19.51 -21.52 -16.98
CA MET A 390 -19.40 -20.06 -17.01
C MET A 390 -18.66 -19.58 -18.26
N THR A 391 -18.93 -18.34 -18.66
CA THR A 391 -18.20 -17.67 -19.75
C THR A 391 -17.06 -16.84 -19.18
N ARG A 392 -15.83 -16.99 -19.68
CA ARG A 392 -14.72 -16.10 -19.32
C ARG A 392 -14.91 -14.74 -19.99
N THR A 393 -15.08 -13.69 -19.20
CA THR A 393 -15.37 -12.32 -19.66
C THR A 393 -14.16 -11.39 -19.50
N ASP A 394 -13.18 -11.76 -18.68
CA ASP A 394 -11.89 -11.06 -18.53
C ASP A 394 -10.78 -12.06 -18.15
N THR A 395 -9.56 -11.57 -18.02
CA THR A 395 -8.34 -12.29 -17.65
C THR A 395 -8.53 -13.20 -16.46
N ASN A 396 -9.24 -12.79 -15.41
CA ASN A 396 -9.52 -13.65 -14.25
C ASN A 396 -11.02 -13.74 -13.94
N THR A 397 -11.90 -13.28 -14.81
CA THR A 397 -13.33 -13.16 -14.51
C THR A 397 -14.15 -14.14 -15.35
N PHE A 398 -14.98 -14.91 -14.67
CA PHE A 398 -15.96 -15.81 -15.25
C PHE A 398 -17.38 -15.36 -14.85
N THR A 399 -18.29 -15.33 -15.81
CA THR A 399 -19.65 -14.82 -15.62
C THR A 399 -20.67 -15.88 -16.02
N PHE A 400 -21.72 -16.03 -15.22
CA PHE A 400 -22.93 -16.77 -15.58
C PHE A 400 -24.17 -16.00 -15.14
N THR A 401 -25.17 -15.89 -16.02
CA THR A 401 -26.46 -15.28 -15.70
C THR A 401 -27.50 -16.39 -15.60
N PHE A 402 -28.07 -16.55 -14.41
CA PHE A 402 -29.25 -17.37 -14.16
C PHE A 402 -30.46 -16.65 -14.74
N PRO A 403 -31.08 -17.14 -15.85
CA PRO A 403 -32.33 -16.58 -16.34
C PRO A 403 -33.47 -16.85 -15.34
N THR A 404 -34.50 -16.01 -15.35
CA THR A 404 -35.65 -16.09 -14.42
C THR A 404 -36.26 -17.49 -14.36
N ASN A 405 -36.37 -18.20 -15.49
CA ASN A 405 -36.95 -19.55 -15.54
C ASN A 405 -36.10 -20.65 -14.88
N MET A 406 -34.85 -20.36 -14.49
CA MET A 406 -34.00 -21.27 -13.72
C MET A 406 -34.09 -21.02 -12.21
N ILE A 407 -34.67 -19.90 -11.79
CA ILE A 407 -34.82 -19.54 -10.39
C ILE A 407 -36.17 -20.08 -9.93
N PRO A 408 -36.20 -21.05 -9.00
CA PRO A 408 -37.45 -21.55 -8.47
C PRO A 408 -38.24 -20.43 -7.80
N ASP A 409 -39.56 -20.45 -8.00
CA ASP A 409 -40.48 -19.66 -7.21
C ASP A 409 -40.26 -19.95 -5.72
N ASN A 410 -40.24 -18.89 -4.89
CA ASN A 410 -39.95 -18.95 -3.45
C ASN A 410 -38.52 -19.44 -3.09
N ALA A 411 -37.54 -19.30 -3.99
CA ALA A 411 -36.15 -19.63 -3.68
C ALA A 411 -35.63 -18.77 -2.51
N PRO A 412 -35.14 -19.34 -1.39
CA PRO A 412 -34.68 -18.56 -0.24
C PRO A 412 -33.30 -17.91 -0.43
N GLN A 413 -32.42 -18.52 -1.25
CA GLN A 413 -31.07 -18.04 -1.51
C GLN A 413 -30.54 -18.62 -2.81
N LEU A 414 -29.47 -18.03 -3.34
CA LEU A 414 -28.55 -18.68 -4.29
C LEU A 414 -27.21 -18.85 -3.59
N GLU A 415 -26.70 -20.08 -3.54
CA GLU A 415 -25.36 -20.39 -3.03
C GLU A 415 -24.53 -21.06 -4.13
N VAL A 416 -23.25 -20.65 -4.25
CA VAL A 416 -22.36 -21.00 -5.36
C VAL A 416 -20.94 -21.35 -4.91
N ALA A 417 -20.33 -22.28 -5.64
CA ALA A 417 -18.91 -22.61 -5.62
C ALA A 417 -18.42 -22.83 -7.07
N PHE A 418 -17.10 -22.84 -7.30
CA PHE A 418 -16.54 -22.91 -8.64
C PHE A 418 -15.55 -24.07 -8.77
N THR A 419 -15.52 -24.70 -9.94
CA THR A 419 -14.62 -25.82 -10.23
C THR A 419 -14.30 -25.94 -11.71
N ASP A 420 -13.10 -26.43 -12.05
CA ASP A 420 -12.73 -26.88 -13.39
C ASP A 420 -12.92 -28.40 -13.59
N GLY A 421 -13.44 -29.10 -12.58
CA GLY A 421 -13.60 -30.56 -12.53
C GLY A 421 -12.56 -31.27 -11.66
N GLU A 422 -11.43 -30.62 -11.36
CA GLU A 422 -10.36 -31.17 -10.51
C GLU A 422 -10.12 -30.28 -9.29
N ASN A 423 -9.99 -28.97 -9.52
CA ASN A 423 -9.75 -27.94 -8.54
C ASN A 423 -11.05 -27.26 -8.12
N TRP A 424 -11.05 -26.73 -6.90
CA TRP A 424 -12.21 -26.08 -6.31
C TRP A 424 -11.86 -24.70 -5.74
N ALA A 425 -12.76 -23.76 -5.96
CA ALA A 425 -12.84 -22.51 -5.22
C ALA A 425 -14.18 -22.47 -4.50
N ASN A 426 -14.15 -22.60 -3.18
CA ASN A 426 -15.33 -22.74 -2.33
C ASN A 426 -15.26 -21.84 -1.08
N ASN A 427 -14.48 -20.74 -1.16
CA ASN A 427 -14.33 -19.78 -0.07
C ASN A 427 -13.94 -20.43 1.28
N GLY A 428 -13.01 -21.39 1.26
CA GLY A 428 -12.60 -22.12 2.47
C GLY A 428 -13.69 -23.04 3.04
N GLY A 429 -14.62 -23.48 2.20
CA GLY A 429 -15.78 -24.29 2.58
C GLY A 429 -17.03 -23.49 2.97
N ALA A 430 -16.95 -22.16 3.00
CA ALA A 430 -18.09 -21.29 3.31
C ALA A 430 -18.98 -20.97 2.09
N ASN A 431 -18.47 -21.22 0.88
CA ASN A 431 -19.08 -20.84 -0.41
C ASN A 431 -19.39 -19.32 -0.50
N TRP A 432 -19.99 -18.90 -1.61
CA TRP A 432 -20.57 -17.56 -1.74
C TRP A 432 -22.08 -17.68 -1.89
N LYS A 433 -22.83 -16.79 -1.24
CA LYS A 433 -24.30 -16.84 -1.27
C LYS A 433 -24.94 -15.48 -1.21
N VAL A 434 -26.16 -15.40 -1.72
CA VAL A 434 -27.04 -14.22 -1.68
C VAL A 434 -28.47 -14.65 -1.36
N ALA A 435 -29.15 -13.92 -0.48
CA ALA A 435 -30.56 -14.16 -0.21
C ALA A 435 -31.40 -13.74 -1.43
N ILE A 436 -32.45 -14.50 -1.74
CA ILE A 436 -33.38 -14.18 -2.82
C ILE A 436 -34.70 -13.74 -2.18
N ARG A 437 -35.21 -12.61 -2.66
CA ARG A 437 -36.54 -12.12 -2.28
C ARG A 437 -37.61 -12.79 -3.13
N ASP A 438 -38.65 -13.30 -2.50
CA ASP A 438 -39.90 -13.65 -3.19
C ASP A 438 -40.54 -12.37 -3.76
N CYS A 439 -40.69 -12.30 -5.08
CA CYS A 439 -41.26 -11.14 -5.76
C CYS A 439 -42.77 -10.99 -5.56
N ASP A 440 -43.48 -12.07 -5.28
CA ASP A 440 -44.91 -12.08 -4.97
C ASP A 440 -45.16 -11.70 -3.49
N ALA A 441 -44.13 -11.77 -2.65
CA ALA A 441 -44.17 -11.25 -1.29
C ALA A 441 -44.07 -9.70 -1.26
N PRO A 442 -44.89 -9.03 -0.41
CA PRO A 442 -44.83 -7.58 -0.23
C PRO A 442 -43.48 -7.12 0.33
N GLU A 443 -42.97 -5.96 -0.11
CA GLU A 443 -41.65 -5.42 0.28
C GLU A 443 -41.47 -5.27 1.81
N ASN A 444 -42.57 -5.06 2.55
CA ASN A 444 -42.58 -4.94 4.01
C ASN A 444 -43.06 -6.22 4.71
N GLY A 445 -43.10 -7.37 4.03
CA GLY A 445 -43.52 -8.68 4.54
C GLY A 445 -44.92 -8.75 5.16
N VAL A 446 -45.75 -7.72 4.96
CA VAL A 446 -47.16 -7.66 5.40
C VAL A 446 -48.01 -7.18 4.23
N LEU A 447 -49.13 -7.85 3.98
CA LEU A 447 -50.13 -7.47 2.99
C LEU A 447 -51.48 -7.23 3.68
N PHE A 448 -52.12 -6.11 3.38
CA PHE A 448 -53.50 -5.83 3.74
C PHE A 448 -54.39 -6.02 2.51
N ALA A 449 -55.48 -6.76 2.65
CA ALA A 449 -56.45 -6.99 1.58
C ALA A 449 -57.88 -6.67 2.10
N PRO A 450 -58.55 -5.64 1.55
CA PRO A 450 -58.08 -4.73 0.49
C PRO A 450 -56.90 -3.85 0.95
N ALA A 451 -56.05 -3.42 0.01
CA ALA A 451 -54.88 -2.58 0.30
C ALA A 451 -55.24 -1.18 0.81
N ALA A 452 -56.47 -0.71 0.55
CA ALA A 452 -57.04 0.50 1.11
C ALA A 452 -58.40 0.15 1.77
N PRO A 453 -58.39 -0.29 3.04
CA PRO A 453 -59.61 -0.57 3.78
C PRO A 453 -60.47 0.69 3.93
N ASP A 454 -61.77 0.56 3.71
CA ASP A 454 -62.73 1.68 3.77
C ASP A 454 -63.47 1.77 5.12
N GLY A 455 -63.21 0.84 6.04
CA GLY A 455 -63.86 0.77 7.35
C GLY A 455 -65.20 0.01 7.35
N CYS A 456 -65.67 -0.49 6.20
CA CYS A 456 -66.94 -1.19 6.08
C CYS A 456 -66.78 -2.72 5.96
N ASP A 457 -65.72 -3.17 5.30
CA ASP A 457 -65.43 -4.59 5.12
C ASP A 457 -64.25 -5.09 5.99
N PRO A 458 -64.22 -6.36 6.41
CA PRO A 458 -63.07 -6.94 7.10
C PRO A 458 -61.79 -6.89 6.25
N VAL A 459 -60.64 -6.72 6.90
CA VAL A 459 -59.32 -6.71 6.25
C VAL A 459 -58.62 -8.03 6.51
N THR A 460 -58.20 -8.70 5.45
CA THR A 460 -57.29 -9.85 5.56
C THR A 460 -55.86 -9.34 5.66
N ILE A 461 -55.20 -9.64 6.77
CA ILE A 461 -53.80 -9.30 7.04
C ILE A 461 -52.99 -10.57 6.83
N ARG A 462 -52.02 -10.53 5.90
CA ARG A 462 -51.08 -11.63 5.65
C ARG A 462 -49.68 -11.23 6.06
N TYR A 463 -48.98 -12.11 6.77
CA TYR A 463 -47.62 -11.92 7.24
C TYR A 463 -46.70 -12.98 6.64
N TYR A 464 -45.64 -12.53 5.98
CA TYR A 464 -44.64 -13.33 5.30
C TYR A 464 -43.36 -13.36 6.18
N PRO A 465 -43.08 -14.47 6.89
CA PRO A 465 -42.03 -14.51 7.90
C PRO A 465 -40.61 -14.75 7.32
N THR A 466 -40.50 -15.15 6.05
CA THR A 466 -39.22 -15.47 5.41
C THR A 466 -38.25 -14.30 5.47
N GLY A 467 -37.03 -14.54 5.97
CA GLY A 467 -36.02 -13.50 6.15
C GLY A 467 -36.23 -12.56 7.35
N ARG A 468 -37.25 -12.81 8.20
CA ARG A 468 -37.60 -11.98 9.35
C ARG A 468 -37.48 -12.72 10.69
N ALA A 469 -37.75 -12.02 11.79
CA ALA A 469 -37.57 -12.54 13.16
C ALA A 469 -38.39 -13.82 13.46
N LEU A 470 -39.48 -14.05 12.72
CA LEU A 470 -40.38 -15.19 12.92
C LEU A 470 -40.25 -16.27 11.83
N ALA A 471 -39.20 -16.25 10.99
CA ALA A 471 -38.98 -17.21 9.90
C ALA A 471 -39.04 -18.69 10.32
N THR A 472 -38.69 -18.98 11.59
CA THR A 472 -38.65 -20.34 12.14
C THR A 472 -39.80 -20.64 13.11
N ALA A 473 -40.77 -19.73 13.24
CA ALA A 473 -41.87 -19.88 14.19
C ALA A 473 -42.83 -21.00 13.74
N THR A 474 -43.13 -21.93 14.65
CA THR A 474 -44.13 -22.99 14.44
C THR A 474 -45.56 -22.50 14.67
N SER A 475 -45.72 -21.30 15.23
CA SER A 475 -47.01 -20.61 15.44
C SER A 475 -46.76 -19.11 15.44
N VAL A 476 -47.63 -18.35 14.76
CA VAL A 476 -47.58 -16.89 14.74
C VAL A 476 -48.89 -16.33 15.28
N PHE A 477 -48.77 -15.32 16.12
CA PHE A 477 -49.85 -14.54 16.67
C PHE A 477 -49.74 -13.10 16.17
N ILE A 478 -50.88 -12.44 16.02
CA ILE A 478 -50.97 -11.06 15.60
C ILE A 478 -51.37 -10.20 16.81
N HIS A 479 -50.60 -9.17 17.12
CA HIS A 479 -51.02 -8.12 18.02
C HIS A 479 -51.56 -6.99 17.16
N VAL A 480 -52.87 -6.78 17.20
CA VAL A 480 -53.57 -5.83 16.32
C VAL A 480 -54.41 -4.87 17.15
N GLY A 481 -54.28 -3.58 16.83
CA GLY A 481 -55.05 -2.49 17.42
C GLY A 481 -55.37 -1.42 16.36
N ARG A 482 -55.80 -0.25 16.81
CA ARG A 482 -56.10 0.89 15.94
C ARG A 482 -55.69 2.22 16.54
N ASN A 483 -55.45 3.21 15.69
CA ASN A 483 -55.27 4.62 16.06
C ASN A 483 -54.29 4.83 17.25
N GLY A 484 -53.12 4.19 17.19
CA GLY A 484 -52.12 4.22 18.26
C GLY A 484 -52.37 3.17 19.34
N TRP A 485 -52.56 1.91 18.94
CA TRP A 485 -52.74 0.74 19.81
C TRP A 485 -54.01 0.75 20.69
N GLN A 486 -55.03 1.53 20.31
CA GLN A 486 -56.34 1.46 20.95
C GLN A 486 -57.02 0.13 20.61
N ASP A 487 -57.85 -0.35 21.55
CA ASP A 487 -58.62 -1.59 21.43
C ASP A 487 -57.79 -2.80 20.98
N ALA A 488 -56.50 -2.84 21.36
CA ALA A 488 -55.63 -3.96 21.04
C ALA A 488 -56.23 -5.27 21.57
N ILE A 489 -56.36 -6.26 20.69
CA ILE A 489 -57.00 -7.53 21.03
C ILE A 489 -56.10 -8.31 22.00
N SER A 490 -56.66 -8.73 23.13
CA SER A 490 -55.95 -9.55 24.12
C SER A 490 -56.82 -10.73 24.59
N PRO A 491 -56.29 -11.97 24.61
CA PRO A 491 -54.95 -12.38 24.16
C PRO A 491 -54.77 -12.21 22.64
N ASP A 492 -53.51 -12.07 22.19
CA ASP A 492 -53.16 -11.94 20.77
C ASP A 492 -53.75 -13.10 19.96
N PRO A 493 -54.53 -12.84 18.90
CA PRO A 493 -55.10 -13.90 18.08
C PRO A 493 -54.03 -14.75 17.39
N ALA A 494 -54.25 -16.07 17.36
CA ALA A 494 -53.44 -16.96 16.53
C ALA A 494 -53.78 -16.74 15.05
N MET A 495 -52.74 -16.64 14.22
CA MET A 495 -52.90 -16.57 12.76
C MET A 495 -53.00 -17.97 12.15
N THR A 496 -53.66 -18.06 11.00
CA THR A 496 -53.77 -19.32 10.24
C THR A 496 -52.55 -19.47 9.33
N ASN A 497 -51.86 -20.61 9.40
CA ASN A 497 -50.74 -20.92 8.50
C ASN A 497 -51.27 -21.33 7.13
N ALA A 498 -50.92 -20.57 6.09
CA ALA A 498 -51.28 -20.83 4.69
C ALA A 498 -50.11 -21.41 3.86
N GLY A 499 -49.03 -21.86 4.51
CA GLY A 499 -47.83 -22.39 3.89
C GLY A 499 -46.71 -21.34 3.85
N THR A 500 -46.83 -20.37 2.94
CA THR A 500 -45.81 -19.31 2.74
C THR A 500 -46.05 -18.06 3.58
N TYR A 501 -47.25 -17.89 4.13
CA TYR A 501 -47.63 -16.76 4.97
C TYR A 501 -48.60 -17.20 6.08
N TRP A 502 -48.77 -16.31 7.06
CA TRP A 502 -49.76 -16.41 8.12
C TRP A 502 -50.87 -15.41 7.88
N GLU A 503 -52.14 -15.79 8.03
CA GLU A 503 -53.28 -14.89 7.78
C GLU A 503 -54.21 -14.72 8.98
N TYR A 504 -54.75 -13.51 9.12
CA TYR A 504 -55.79 -13.16 10.08
C TYR A 504 -56.78 -12.19 9.43
N VAL A 505 -58.07 -12.41 9.67
CA VAL A 505 -59.13 -11.50 9.22
C VAL A 505 -59.49 -10.56 10.35
N TYR A 506 -59.15 -9.28 10.20
CA TYR A 506 -59.44 -8.23 11.16
C TYR A 506 -60.74 -7.50 10.81
N VAL A 507 -61.71 -7.58 11.73
CA VAL A 507 -62.94 -6.79 11.64
C VAL A 507 -62.69 -5.44 12.30
N MET A 508 -62.59 -4.38 11.49
CA MET A 508 -62.27 -3.04 11.98
C MET A 508 -63.43 -2.44 12.78
N PRO A 509 -63.19 -1.89 13.98
CA PRO A 509 -64.16 -1.06 14.67
C PRO A 509 -64.48 0.22 13.88
N THR A 510 -65.68 0.78 14.06
CA THR A 510 -66.05 2.07 13.48
C THR A 510 -65.08 3.17 13.93
N ASN A 511 -64.74 4.11 13.02
CA ASN A 511 -63.76 5.20 13.23
C ASN A 511 -62.29 4.75 13.31
N THR A 512 -61.94 3.62 12.67
CA THR A 512 -60.53 3.22 12.45
C THR A 512 -59.92 4.08 11.35
N THR A 513 -58.83 4.80 11.65
CA THR A 513 -58.05 5.59 10.68
C THR A 513 -56.68 4.98 10.40
N ILE A 514 -56.16 4.17 11.34
CA ILE A 514 -54.88 3.45 11.25
C ILE A 514 -55.09 2.06 11.87
N ILE A 515 -54.57 1.01 11.22
CA ILE A 515 -54.44 -0.33 11.79
C ILE A 515 -52.99 -0.47 12.26
N ASP A 516 -52.80 -0.66 13.56
CA ASP A 516 -51.47 -0.90 14.15
C ASP A 516 -51.29 -2.42 14.29
N VAL A 517 -50.20 -2.98 13.77
CA VAL A 517 -49.98 -4.44 13.76
C VAL A 517 -48.53 -4.83 13.98
N VAL A 518 -48.31 -5.77 14.91
CA VAL A 518 -47.03 -6.47 15.06
C VAL A 518 -47.28 -7.98 15.21
N PHE A 519 -46.25 -8.80 15.00
CA PHE A 519 -46.38 -10.25 15.03
C PHE A 519 -45.49 -10.86 16.10
N ASN A 520 -45.88 -11.99 16.68
CA ASN A 520 -45.07 -12.70 17.66
C ASN A 520 -45.26 -14.22 17.62
N ASN A 521 -44.37 -14.96 18.28
CA ASN A 521 -44.45 -16.43 18.37
C ASN A 521 -45.13 -16.96 19.64
N GLY A 522 -45.74 -16.09 20.47
CA GLY A 522 -46.31 -16.45 21.77
C GLY A 522 -45.27 -16.85 22.83
N ALA A 523 -43.98 -16.73 22.53
CA ALA A 523 -42.85 -17.14 23.38
C ALA A 523 -41.77 -16.05 23.49
N GLY A 524 -42.15 -14.78 23.29
CA GLY A 524 -41.29 -13.62 23.53
C GLY A 524 -40.46 -13.12 22.35
N VAL A 525 -40.59 -13.72 21.16
CA VAL A 525 -40.00 -13.18 19.92
C VAL A 525 -41.04 -12.38 19.18
N TRP A 526 -40.68 -11.15 18.80
CA TRP A 526 -41.54 -10.21 18.08
C TRP A 526 -40.91 -9.81 16.76
N ASP A 527 -41.76 -9.63 15.76
CA ASP A 527 -41.46 -8.87 14.56
C ASP A 527 -42.25 -7.58 14.63
N ASN A 528 -41.55 -6.51 15.01
CA ASN A 528 -42.09 -5.18 15.25
C ASN A 528 -41.42 -4.11 14.38
N ASN A 529 -40.81 -4.53 13.25
CA ASN A 529 -40.20 -3.64 12.26
C ASN A 529 -39.21 -2.61 12.86
N GLY A 530 -38.44 -3.03 13.87
CA GLY A 530 -37.49 -2.14 14.55
C GLY A 530 -38.13 -1.06 15.42
N GLY A 531 -39.40 -1.22 15.80
CA GLY A 531 -40.18 -0.28 16.61
C GLY A 531 -40.93 0.78 15.80
N ALA A 532 -41.10 0.57 14.49
CA ALA A 532 -41.75 1.51 13.57
C ALA A 532 -43.22 1.18 13.24
N ASP A 533 -43.79 0.15 13.90
CA ASP A 533 -45.11 -0.42 13.62
C ASP A 533 -46.29 0.22 14.36
#